data_AF-A0A953Y8Q2-F1
#
_entry.id   AF-A0A953Y8Q2-F1
#
_cell.length_a   1.000
_cell.length_b   1.000
_cell.length_c   1.000
_cell.angle_alpha   90.00
_cell.angle_beta   90.00
_cell.angle_gamma   90.00
#
_symmetry.space_group_name_H-M   'P 1'
#
loop_
_entity.id
_entity.type
_entity.pdbx_description
1 polymer ?
#
loop_
_entity_poly.entity_id
_entity_poly.type
_entity_poly.pdbx_seq_one_letter_code
_entity_poly.pdbx_strand_id
1 'polypeptide(L)'
;MQPLRIYVCGAHSTGKTTLARHLAREFDLPLINEVARQVIAEMELSFESLRVDLDRALDYQRKVFQRQLDVEERYPGGFVSDRSFDNIAYAARHCTTISGILDDRAEEYFKNVRQHSLVFYVRPQRECMVNDGFRENVAWDEINRIDGMLDFIFTWQRIPCIGISELNMKDRVRTATAAVRLYKAARMQVPTASTLSTTPSNGRTTYARAGAVNGSVGQTNGNGNGQANGARAGAAPL
;
A
#
# COMPACT_ATOMS: atom_id res chain seq x y z
N MET A 1 7.10 11.43 -16.86
CA MET A 1 7.73 10.49 -15.92
C MET A 1 6.78 10.33 -14.75
N GLN A 2 6.45 9.11 -14.30
CA GLN A 2 5.54 8.95 -13.15
C GLN A 2 6.23 9.45 -11.86
N PRO A 3 5.52 10.16 -10.98
CA PRO A 3 6.11 10.76 -9.79
C PRO A 3 6.63 9.70 -8.81
N LEU A 4 7.79 9.96 -8.21
CA LEU A 4 8.38 9.07 -7.21
C LEU A 4 7.75 9.33 -5.85
N ARG A 5 6.91 8.39 -5.39
CA ARG A 5 6.28 8.42 -4.08
C ARG A 5 6.89 7.35 -3.20
N ILE A 6 7.45 7.76 -2.06
CA ILE A 6 8.12 6.86 -1.11
C ILE A 6 7.43 6.98 0.24
N TYR A 7 7.02 5.86 0.81
CA TYR A 7 6.43 5.80 2.15
C TYR A 7 7.36 5.08 3.12
N VAL A 8 7.59 5.67 4.29
CA VAL A 8 8.31 5.02 5.39
C VAL A 8 7.33 4.72 6.51
N CYS A 9 6.88 3.46 6.59
CA CYS A 9 5.85 2.99 7.50
C CYS A 9 6.44 2.19 8.66
N GLY A 10 5.70 2.08 9.76
CA GLY A 10 6.05 1.26 10.91
C GLY A 10 5.57 1.84 12.23
N ALA A 11 5.57 1.00 13.28
CA ALA A 11 5.21 1.43 14.62
C ALA A 11 6.02 2.64 15.11
N HIS A 12 5.59 3.35 16.14
CA HIS A 12 6.33 4.49 16.66
C HIS A 12 7.68 4.08 17.27
N SER A 13 8.58 5.06 17.45
CA SER A 13 9.93 4.86 18.01
C SER A 13 10.81 3.86 17.24
N THR A 14 10.70 3.82 15.91
CA THR A 14 11.49 2.92 15.04
C THR A 14 12.46 3.66 14.12
N GLY A 15 12.77 4.94 14.35
CA GLY A 15 13.75 5.69 13.53
C GLY A 15 13.29 6.07 12.11
N LYS A 16 12.00 5.95 11.79
CA LYS A 16 11.41 6.28 10.48
C LYS A 16 11.69 7.70 10.03
N THR A 17 11.45 8.67 10.90
CA THR A 17 11.65 10.09 10.60
C THR A 17 13.07 10.39 10.13
N THR A 18 14.07 9.77 10.75
CA THR A 18 15.48 9.92 10.34
C THR A 18 15.71 9.34 8.94
N LEU A 19 15.17 8.15 8.66
CA LEU A 19 15.27 7.53 7.34
C LEU A 19 14.53 8.33 6.26
N ALA A 20 13.30 8.78 6.53
CA ALA A 20 12.50 9.59 5.61
C ALA A 20 13.21 10.91 5.25
N ARG A 21 13.78 11.60 6.24
CA ARG A 21 14.58 12.82 6.02
C ARG A 21 15.82 12.55 5.16
N HIS A 22 16.49 11.42 5.38
CA HIS A 22 17.65 11.04 4.57
C HIS A 22 17.24 10.83 3.11
N LEU A 23 16.20 10.04 2.87
CA LEU A 23 15.71 9.74 1.52
C LEU A 23 15.23 11.00 0.80
N ALA A 24 14.51 11.89 1.50
CA ALA A 24 14.04 13.15 0.93
C ALA A 24 15.22 14.01 0.42
N ARG A 25 16.30 14.10 1.21
CA ARG A 25 17.51 14.85 0.84
C ARG A 25 18.28 14.18 -0.30
N GLU A 26 18.50 12.86 -0.22
CA GLU A 26 19.27 12.10 -1.21
C GLU A 26 18.62 12.12 -2.60
N PHE A 27 17.28 12.11 -2.65
CA PHE A 27 16.54 12.06 -3.91
C PHE A 27 15.92 13.39 -4.33
N ASP A 28 16.23 14.48 -3.62
CA ASP A 28 15.70 15.84 -3.86
C ASP A 28 14.17 15.86 -3.98
N LEU A 29 13.51 15.30 -2.96
CA LEU A 29 12.05 15.19 -2.90
C LEU A 29 11.50 15.98 -1.70
N PRO A 30 10.30 16.57 -1.83
CA PRO A 30 9.57 17.11 -0.68
C PRO A 30 9.36 16.04 0.39
N LEU A 31 9.52 16.44 1.67
CA LEU A 31 9.23 15.60 2.82
C LEU A 31 7.85 15.95 3.39
N ILE A 32 6.95 14.98 3.39
CA ILE A 32 5.72 15.01 4.18
C ILE A 32 6.09 14.51 5.58
N ASN A 33 6.06 15.40 6.57
CA ASN A 33 6.30 15.06 7.97
C ASN A 33 5.08 14.35 8.58
N GLU A 34 5.27 13.70 9.73
CA GLU A 34 4.22 12.99 10.48
C GLU A 34 2.98 13.88 10.73
N VAL A 35 1.90 13.62 9.97
CA VAL A 35 0.62 14.34 10.02
C VAL A 35 -0.07 14.21 11.38
N ALA A 36 0.06 13.05 12.03
CA ALA A 36 -0.49 12.76 13.35
C ALA A 36 -0.12 13.83 14.41
N ARG A 37 1.14 14.28 14.41
CA ARG A 37 1.61 15.31 15.35
C ARG A 37 1.01 16.70 15.08
N GLN A 38 0.66 16.99 13.83
CA GLN A 38 0.01 18.26 13.48
C GLN A 38 -1.46 18.23 13.92
N VAL A 39 -2.16 17.14 13.61
CA VAL A 39 -3.58 16.99 13.95
C VAL A 39 -3.80 16.96 15.46
N ILE A 40 -2.95 16.28 16.25
CA ILE A 40 -3.11 16.25 17.71
C ILE A 40 -2.95 17.66 18.33
N ALA A 41 -2.04 18.47 17.78
CA ALA A 41 -1.81 19.84 18.23
C ALA A 41 -2.97 20.76 17.84
N GLU A 42 -3.50 20.64 16.62
CA GLU A 42 -4.66 21.41 16.14
C GLU A 42 -5.94 21.10 16.93
N MET A 43 -6.10 19.87 17.41
CA MET A 43 -7.24 19.46 18.23
C MET A 43 -7.08 19.80 19.72
N GLU A 44 -5.94 20.38 20.11
CA GLU A 44 -5.59 20.67 21.52
C GLU A 44 -5.73 19.43 22.43
N LEU A 45 -5.31 18.27 21.91
CA LEU A 45 -5.41 16.98 22.58
C LEU A 45 -4.07 16.49 23.12
N SER A 46 -4.15 15.57 24.09
CA SER A 46 -3.04 14.69 24.45
C SER A 46 -3.31 13.25 24.01
N PHE A 47 -2.27 12.48 23.72
CA PHE A 47 -2.42 11.05 23.43
C PHE A 47 -3.04 10.27 24.59
N GLU A 48 -2.86 10.73 25.83
CA GLU A 48 -3.49 10.16 27.01
C GLU A 48 -5.01 10.37 26.98
N SER A 49 -5.47 11.57 26.63
CA SER A 49 -6.90 11.88 26.53
C SER A 49 -7.62 11.02 25.48
N LEU A 50 -6.92 10.60 24.42
CA LEU A 50 -7.46 9.70 23.40
C LEU A 50 -7.66 8.26 23.88
N ARG A 51 -6.99 7.84 24.96
CA ARG A 51 -7.10 6.45 25.45
C ARG A 51 -8.37 6.20 26.26
N VAL A 52 -9.01 7.26 26.75
CA VAL A 52 -10.20 7.19 27.61
C VAL A 52 -11.49 7.61 26.90
N ASP A 53 -11.39 8.14 25.68
CA ASP A 53 -12.52 8.61 24.89
C ASP A 53 -12.44 8.04 23.46
N LEU A 54 -13.29 7.04 23.19
CA LEU A 54 -13.30 6.30 21.94
C LEU A 54 -13.79 7.14 20.75
N ASP A 55 -14.70 8.10 20.99
CA ASP A 55 -15.24 8.95 19.94
C ASP A 55 -14.19 9.99 19.52
N ARG A 56 -13.47 10.57 20.49
CA ARG A 56 -12.34 11.47 20.21
C ARG A 56 -11.19 10.73 19.55
N ALA A 57 -10.92 9.49 19.95
CA ALA A 57 -9.93 8.64 19.26
C ALA A 57 -10.31 8.44 17.79
N LEU A 58 -11.56 8.09 17.51
CA LEU A 58 -12.03 7.87 16.14
C LEU A 58 -11.97 9.15 15.30
N ASP A 59 -12.43 10.29 15.83
CA ASP A 59 -12.39 11.58 15.14
C ASP A 59 -10.94 12.00 14.83
N TYR A 60 -10.03 11.83 15.80
CA TYR A 60 -8.61 12.08 15.60
C TYR A 60 -8.04 11.21 14.47
N GLN A 61 -8.26 9.89 14.51
CA GLN A 61 -7.70 9.00 13.49
C GLN A 61 -8.27 9.28 12.09
N ARG A 62 -9.57 9.64 12.01
CA ARG A 62 -10.20 10.08 10.75
C ARG A 62 -9.56 11.35 10.22
N LYS A 63 -9.35 12.37 11.06
CA LYS A 63 -8.69 13.62 10.68
C LYS A 63 -7.24 13.40 10.23
N VAL A 64 -6.51 12.49 10.88
CA VAL A 64 -5.16 12.12 10.45
C VAL A 64 -5.18 11.51 9.05
N PHE A 65 -6.10 10.57 8.77
CA PHE A 65 -6.22 9.95 7.46
C PHE A 65 -6.55 10.99 6.38
N GLN A 66 -7.58 11.79 6.63
CA GLN A 66 -8.04 12.82 5.70
C GLN A 66 -6.93 13.85 5.40
N ARG A 67 -6.26 14.34 6.44
CA ARG A 67 -5.15 15.27 6.29
C ARG A 67 -3.97 14.65 5.53
N GLN A 68 -3.70 13.36 5.73
CA GLN A 68 -2.66 12.67 4.98
C GLN A 68 -2.95 12.70 3.47
N LEU A 69 -4.18 12.36 3.06
CA LEU A 69 -4.60 12.44 1.65
C LEU A 69 -4.43 13.87 1.09
N ASP A 70 -4.92 14.88 1.81
CA ASP A 70 -4.88 16.27 1.37
C ASP A 70 -3.44 16.82 1.30
N VAL A 71 -2.51 16.32 2.14
CA VAL A 71 -1.10 16.70 2.07
C VAL A 71 -0.43 16.08 0.84
N GLU A 72 -0.68 14.80 0.56
CA GLU A 72 -0.08 14.10 -0.58
C GLU A 72 -0.51 14.70 -1.92
N GLU A 73 -1.76 15.13 -2.05
CA GLU A 73 -2.28 15.78 -3.26
C GLU A 73 -1.56 17.09 -3.60
N ARG A 74 -0.97 17.77 -2.60
CA ARG A 74 -0.17 18.99 -2.82
C ARG A 74 1.20 18.71 -3.45
N TYR A 75 1.62 17.45 -3.55
CA TYR A 75 2.91 17.04 -4.11
C TYR A 75 2.77 16.09 -5.31
N PRO A 76 2.13 16.53 -6.42
CA PRO A 76 1.90 15.68 -7.58
C PRO A 76 3.19 15.22 -8.27
N GLY A 77 4.30 15.94 -8.08
CA GLY A 77 5.63 15.61 -8.62
C GLY A 77 6.36 14.46 -7.91
N GLY A 78 5.87 14.02 -6.74
CA GLY A 78 6.52 13.02 -5.91
C GLY A 78 6.91 13.58 -4.54
N PHE A 79 7.18 12.67 -3.59
CA PHE A 79 7.47 12.99 -2.20
C PHE A 79 8.07 11.79 -1.47
N VAL A 80 8.62 12.05 -0.29
CA VAL A 80 8.85 11.07 0.77
C VAL A 80 7.90 11.37 1.92
N SER A 81 7.16 10.37 2.40
CA SER A 81 6.24 10.52 3.53
C SER A 81 6.74 9.76 4.75
N ASP A 82 6.91 10.48 5.87
CA ASP A 82 7.15 9.92 7.20
C ASP A 82 5.82 9.44 7.76
N ARG A 83 5.53 8.15 7.53
CA ARG A 83 4.23 7.45 7.65
C ARG A 83 3.31 7.61 6.45
N SER A 84 2.34 6.72 6.39
CA SER A 84 1.27 6.67 5.40
C SER A 84 -0.06 6.40 6.13
N PHE A 85 -0.69 5.26 5.89
CA PHE A 85 -1.89 4.75 6.54
C PHE A 85 -1.65 4.15 7.93
N ASP A 86 -0.50 4.43 8.55
CA ASP A 86 -0.12 3.87 9.86
C ASP A 86 -1.19 4.12 10.93
N ASN A 87 -1.91 5.24 10.82
CA ASN A 87 -2.99 5.65 11.70
C ASN A 87 -4.14 4.61 11.78
N ILE A 88 -4.37 3.82 10.72
CA ILE A 88 -5.38 2.75 10.73
C ILE A 88 -5.01 1.66 11.72
N ALA A 89 -3.72 1.33 11.89
CA ALA A 89 -3.28 0.37 12.90
C ALA A 89 -3.56 0.89 14.32
N TYR A 90 -3.35 2.19 14.55
CA TYR A 90 -3.71 2.82 15.83
C TYR A 90 -5.23 2.87 16.04
N ALA A 91 -6.01 3.11 14.98
CA ALA A 91 -7.47 3.04 15.05
C ALA A 91 -7.95 1.63 15.40
N ALA A 92 -7.41 0.59 14.76
CA ALA A 92 -7.73 -0.80 15.07
C ALA A 92 -7.40 -1.17 16.54
N ARG A 93 -6.40 -0.51 17.13
CA ARG A 93 -6.02 -0.73 18.53
C ARG A 93 -6.87 0.05 19.54
N HIS A 94 -7.23 1.29 19.22
CA HIS A 94 -7.78 2.26 20.18
C HIS A 94 -9.22 2.70 19.87
N CYS A 95 -9.80 2.29 18.75
CA CYS A 95 -11.18 2.60 18.36
C CYS A 95 -12.00 1.31 18.24
N THR A 96 -13.33 1.44 18.22
CA THR A 96 -14.25 0.32 18.05
C THR A 96 -14.45 -0.09 16.59
N THR A 97 -14.17 0.81 15.64
CA THR A 97 -14.31 0.53 14.21
C THR A 97 -13.28 1.30 13.38
N ILE A 98 -12.81 0.66 12.32
CA ILE A 98 -12.00 1.29 11.27
C ILE A 98 -12.85 1.80 10.11
N SER A 99 -14.09 1.30 9.94
CA SER A 99 -14.95 1.69 8.81
C SER A 99 -15.32 3.17 8.85
N GLY A 100 -15.35 3.77 10.05
CA GLY A 100 -15.55 5.20 10.21
C GLY A 100 -14.40 6.07 9.72
N ILE A 101 -13.25 5.49 9.35
CA ILE A 101 -12.06 6.19 8.82
C ILE A 101 -11.92 5.97 7.32
N LEU A 102 -12.28 4.78 6.84
CA LEU A 102 -12.16 4.38 5.44
C LEU A 102 -13.39 4.87 4.66
N ASP A 103 -13.29 6.08 4.13
CA ASP A 103 -14.27 6.64 3.21
C ASP A 103 -14.05 6.17 1.77
N ASP A 104 -14.82 6.72 0.83
CA ASP A 104 -14.74 6.36 -0.59
C ASP A 104 -13.37 6.68 -1.22
N ARG A 105 -12.58 7.58 -0.63
CA ARG A 105 -11.22 7.91 -1.11
C ARG A 105 -10.20 6.86 -0.69
N ALA A 106 -10.48 6.05 0.34
CA ALA A 106 -9.54 5.09 0.88
C ALA A 106 -9.12 4.02 -0.14
N GLU A 107 -10.05 3.50 -0.94
CA GLU A 107 -9.72 2.47 -1.94
C GLU A 107 -8.82 3.04 -3.06
N GLU A 108 -9.11 4.26 -3.51
CA GLU A 108 -8.26 4.93 -4.49
C GLU A 108 -6.86 5.21 -3.92
N TYR A 109 -6.78 5.65 -2.67
CA TYR A 109 -5.53 5.83 -1.96
C TYR A 109 -4.73 4.52 -1.91
N PHE A 110 -5.32 3.41 -1.45
CA PHE A 110 -4.63 2.13 -1.39
C PHE A 110 -4.21 1.62 -2.77
N LYS A 111 -5.06 1.80 -3.79
CA LYS A 111 -4.69 1.51 -5.18
C LYS A 111 -3.44 2.29 -5.61
N ASN A 112 -3.38 3.59 -5.31
CA ASN A 112 -2.23 4.43 -5.61
C ASN A 112 -0.96 4.01 -4.85
N VAL A 113 -1.07 3.66 -3.58
CA VAL A 113 0.05 3.14 -2.79
C VAL A 113 0.58 1.85 -3.43
N ARG A 114 -0.30 0.92 -3.79
CA ARG A 114 0.05 -0.40 -4.38
C ARG A 114 0.74 -0.30 -5.73
N GLN A 115 0.22 0.55 -6.61
CA GLN A 115 0.59 0.54 -8.02
C GLN A 115 1.68 1.56 -8.36
N HIS A 116 1.83 2.62 -7.56
CA HIS A 116 2.62 3.77 -7.95
C HIS A 116 3.70 4.17 -6.94
N SER A 117 3.80 3.49 -5.81
CA SER A 117 4.63 3.91 -4.68
C SER A 117 5.62 2.84 -4.25
N LEU A 118 6.73 3.28 -3.64
CA LEU A 118 7.70 2.41 -2.98
C LEU A 118 7.47 2.51 -1.48
N VAL A 119 7.22 1.37 -0.82
CA VAL A 119 6.91 1.35 0.61
C VAL A 119 8.01 0.63 1.38
N PHE A 120 8.56 1.31 2.38
CA PHE A 120 9.46 0.74 3.37
C PHE A 120 8.70 0.45 4.65
N TYR A 121 8.86 -0.76 5.16
CA TYR A 121 8.27 -1.18 6.43
C TYR A 121 9.38 -1.37 7.47
N VAL A 122 9.53 -0.40 8.35
CA VAL A 122 10.58 -0.38 9.37
C VAL A 122 10.10 -1.11 10.62
N ARG A 123 10.72 -2.26 10.89
CA ARG A 123 10.38 -3.13 12.03
C ARG A 123 10.85 -2.51 13.36
N PRO A 124 10.12 -2.76 14.45
CA PRO A 124 10.49 -2.25 15.76
C PRO A 124 11.72 -2.93 16.31
N GLN A 125 12.48 -2.15 17.06
CA GLN A 125 13.68 -2.57 17.77
C GLN A 125 13.67 -1.93 19.14
N ARG A 126 13.98 -2.73 20.16
CA ARG A 126 13.94 -2.30 21.56
C ARG A 126 14.90 -1.14 21.80
N GLU A 127 16.03 -1.14 21.12
CA GLU A 127 17.09 -0.15 21.22
C GLU A 127 16.68 1.23 20.66
N CYS A 128 15.65 1.29 19.82
CA CYS A 128 15.10 2.54 19.30
C CYS A 128 14.04 3.17 20.23
N MET A 129 13.69 2.50 21.33
CA MET A 129 12.76 3.03 22.33
C MET A 129 13.44 4.14 23.13
N VAL A 130 13.20 5.39 22.74
CA VAL A 130 13.61 6.58 23.50
C VAL A 130 12.37 7.19 24.13
N ASN A 131 12.48 7.55 25.42
CA ASN A 131 11.48 8.38 26.11
C ASN A 131 11.54 9.79 25.49
N ASP A 132 10.69 10.07 24.50
CA ASP A 132 10.68 11.36 23.78
C ASP A 132 9.86 12.45 24.50
N GLY A 133 9.56 12.27 25.79
CA GLY A 133 8.80 13.21 26.63
C GLY A 133 7.31 13.32 26.28
N PHE A 134 6.87 12.71 25.17
CA PHE A 134 5.46 12.63 24.76
C PHE A 134 4.82 11.29 25.11
N ARG A 135 5.61 10.33 25.62
CA ARG A 135 5.22 8.93 25.72
C ARG A 135 5.72 8.32 27.03
N GLU A 136 4.99 8.50 28.12
CA GLU A 136 5.23 7.71 29.32
C GLU A 136 4.97 6.21 29.01
N ASN A 137 6.02 5.40 29.13
CA ASN A 137 5.99 3.94 29.14
C ASN A 137 5.18 3.28 28.02
N VAL A 138 5.57 3.47 26.76
CA VAL A 138 5.08 2.55 25.73
C VAL A 138 5.62 1.16 26.03
N ALA A 139 4.73 0.24 26.41
CA ALA A 139 5.07 -1.16 26.55
C ALA A 139 5.54 -1.69 25.18
N TRP A 140 6.68 -2.38 25.16
CA TRP A 140 7.18 -3.07 23.96
C TRP A 140 6.09 -3.90 23.26
N ASP A 141 5.17 -4.47 24.03
CA ASP A 141 4.02 -5.21 23.54
C ASP A 141 3.04 -4.36 22.73
N GLU A 142 2.84 -3.09 23.07
CA GLU A 142 2.02 -2.16 22.29
C GLU A 142 2.66 -1.90 20.93
N ILE A 143 3.98 -1.69 20.88
CA ILE A 143 4.72 -1.51 19.63
C ILE A 143 4.57 -2.74 18.73
N ASN A 144 4.73 -3.94 19.29
CA ASN A 144 4.57 -5.18 18.52
C ASN A 144 3.13 -5.42 18.05
N ARG A 145 2.13 -5.02 18.84
CA ARG A 145 0.72 -5.10 18.41
C ARG A 145 0.47 -4.20 17.21
N ILE A 146 0.95 -2.96 17.24
CA ILE A 146 0.84 -2.03 16.11
C ILE A 146 1.60 -2.56 14.90
N ASP A 147 2.81 -3.09 15.07
CA ASP A 147 3.59 -3.75 14.00
C ASP A 147 2.78 -4.91 13.38
N GLY A 148 2.25 -5.83 14.19
CA GLY A 148 1.38 -6.91 13.67
C GLY A 148 0.14 -6.41 12.92
N MET A 149 -0.48 -5.32 13.39
CA MET A 149 -1.62 -4.71 12.69
C MET A 149 -1.21 -4.07 11.35
N LEU A 150 -0.02 -3.45 11.27
CA LEU A 150 0.50 -2.94 10.01
C LEU A 150 0.79 -4.08 9.03
N ASP A 151 1.41 -5.16 9.50
CA ASP A 151 1.66 -6.37 8.70
C ASP A 151 0.37 -6.97 8.13
N PHE A 152 -0.68 -7.01 8.96
CA PHE A 152 -2.02 -7.36 8.51
C PHE A 152 -2.55 -6.41 7.42
N ILE A 153 -2.45 -5.09 7.61
CA ILE A 153 -2.93 -4.11 6.62
C ILE A 153 -2.17 -4.23 5.30
N PHE A 154 -0.85 -4.42 5.33
CA PHE A 154 -0.04 -4.66 4.12
C PHE A 154 -0.59 -5.86 3.34
N THR A 155 -0.89 -6.95 4.03
CA THR A 155 -1.40 -8.18 3.43
C THR A 155 -2.84 -8.03 2.94
N TRP A 156 -3.72 -7.46 3.78
CA TRP A 156 -5.12 -7.22 3.46
C TRP A 156 -5.27 -6.34 2.22
N GLN A 157 -4.47 -5.27 2.15
CA GLN A 157 -4.51 -4.35 1.03
C GLN A 157 -3.65 -4.84 -0.15
N ARG A 158 -2.78 -5.85 -0.01
CA ARG A 158 -1.83 -6.32 -1.03
C ARG A 158 -0.81 -5.23 -1.42
N ILE A 159 -0.27 -4.54 -0.43
CA ILE A 159 0.74 -3.49 -0.61
C ILE A 159 2.13 -4.13 -0.61
N PRO A 160 2.88 -4.06 -1.72
CA PRO A 160 4.26 -4.52 -1.73
C PRO A 160 5.12 -3.57 -0.89
N CYS A 161 5.87 -4.12 0.05
CA CYS A 161 6.78 -3.35 0.90
C CYS A 161 8.14 -4.04 1.04
N ILE A 162 9.16 -3.24 1.29
CA ILE A 162 10.50 -3.69 1.64
C ILE A 162 10.67 -3.58 3.15
N GLY A 163 10.84 -4.72 3.81
CA GLY A 163 11.12 -4.77 5.24
C GLY A 163 12.52 -4.20 5.55
N ILE A 164 12.60 -3.36 6.58
CA ILE A 164 13.85 -2.84 7.14
C ILE A 164 13.89 -3.27 8.60
N SER A 165 14.81 -4.17 8.92
CA SER A 165 14.93 -4.81 10.24
C SER A 165 16.31 -4.59 10.86
N GLU A 166 17.22 -3.91 10.17
CA GLU A 166 18.59 -3.65 10.60
C GLU A 166 18.63 -2.61 11.71
N LEU A 167 19.47 -2.79 12.75
CA LEU A 167 19.56 -1.83 13.85
C LEU A 167 20.32 -0.57 13.46
N ASN A 168 21.39 -0.74 12.71
CA ASN A 168 22.28 0.34 12.32
C ASN A 168 21.65 1.22 11.24
N MET A 169 21.55 2.53 11.50
CA MET A 169 21.02 3.50 10.53
C MET A 169 21.77 3.50 9.19
N LYS A 170 23.09 3.25 9.19
CA LYS A 170 23.89 3.11 7.97
C LYS A 170 23.36 1.99 7.08
N ASP A 171 23.03 0.84 7.67
CA ASP A 171 22.53 -0.31 6.92
C ASP A 171 21.11 -0.05 6.41
N ARG A 172 20.24 0.55 7.24
CA ARG A 172 18.89 0.96 6.81
C ARG A 172 18.92 1.91 5.62
N VAL A 173 19.79 2.93 5.69
CA VAL A 173 20.01 3.89 4.60
C VAL A 173 20.53 3.17 3.36
N ARG A 174 21.52 2.29 3.50
CA ARG A 174 22.06 1.53 2.36
C ARG A 174 20.97 0.71 1.67
N THR A 175 20.19 -0.04 2.45
CA THR A 175 19.08 -0.87 1.95
C THR A 175 18.03 -0.01 1.24
N ALA A 176 17.57 1.07 1.89
CA ALA A 176 16.53 1.93 1.34
C ALA A 176 17.00 2.68 0.06
N THR A 177 18.20 3.27 0.07
CA THR A 177 18.76 3.98 -1.07
C THR A 177 18.99 3.05 -2.26
N ALA A 178 19.50 1.84 -2.03
CA ALA A 178 19.65 0.83 -3.08
C ALA A 178 18.29 0.46 -3.70
N ALA A 179 17.28 0.21 -2.86
CA ALA A 179 15.93 -0.08 -3.30
C ALA A 179 15.30 1.06 -4.12
N VAL A 180 15.44 2.32 -3.70
CA VAL A 180 14.94 3.47 -4.46
C VAL A 180 15.64 3.56 -5.82
N ARG A 181 16.97 3.38 -5.87
CA ARG A 181 17.73 3.42 -7.13
C ARG A 181 17.29 2.31 -8.09
N LEU A 182 17.12 1.09 -7.60
CA LEU A 182 16.60 -0.04 -8.39
C LEU A 182 15.17 0.22 -8.88
N TYR A 183 14.30 0.76 -8.01
CA TYR A 183 12.93 1.13 -8.37
C TYR A 183 12.89 2.19 -9.47
N LYS A 184 13.71 3.24 -9.37
CA LYS A 184 13.85 4.27 -10.42
C LYS A 184 14.35 3.66 -11.73
N ALA A 185 15.37 2.81 -11.68
CA ALA A 185 15.93 2.16 -12.87
C ALA A 185 14.90 1.26 -13.57
N ALA A 186 14.19 0.42 -12.81
CA ALA A 186 13.15 -0.45 -13.34
C ALA A 186 12.02 0.35 -14.03
N ARG A 187 11.64 1.52 -13.47
CA ARG A 187 10.61 2.39 -14.09
C ARG A 187 11.09 3.16 -15.31
N MET A 188 12.39 3.42 -15.43
CA MET A 188 12.96 4.02 -16.65
C MET A 188 13.06 3.00 -17.81
N GLN A 189 13.14 1.71 -17.50
CA GLN A 189 13.27 0.63 -18.49
C GLN A 189 11.94 0.14 -19.06
N VAL A 190 10.79 0.57 -18.52
CA VAL A 190 9.48 0.22 -19.10
C VAL A 190 9.28 1.03 -20.39
N PRO A 191 9.27 0.39 -21.58
CA PRO A 191 9.01 1.09 -22.82
C PRO A 191 7.57 1.63 -22.77
N THR A 192 7.39 2.93 -23.01
CA THR A 192 6.08 3.47 -23.35
C THR A 192 5.56 2.71 -24.57
N ALA A 193 4.50 1.94 -24.38
CA ALA A 193 3.79 1.26 -25.46
C ALA A 193 3.14 2.31 -26.38
N SER A 194 3.92 2.94 -27.25
CA SER A 194 3.44 3.90 -28.25
C SER A 194 4.37 3.99 -29.46
N THR A 195 4.87 2.87 -29.96
CA THR A 195 5.48 2.77 -31.30
C THR A 195 5.31 1.35 -31.86
N LEU A 196 4.06 0.94 -32.04
CA LEU A 196 3.70 -0.04 -33.07
C LEU A 196 2.66 0.64 -33.97
N SER A 197 3.10 1.63 -34.75
CA SER A 197 2.29 2.09 -35.88
C SER A 197 2.43 1.03 -36.99
N THR A 198 1.35 0.29 -37.18
CA THR A 198 1.12 -0.55 -38.35
C THR A 198 1.06 0.32 -39.61
N THR A 199 2.03 0.15 -40.51
CA THR A 199 1.90 0.60 -41.91
C THR A 199 1.33 -0.55 -42.74
N PRO A 200 0.32 -0.32 -43.60
CA PRO A 200 -0.38 -1.37 -44.33
C PRO A 200 0.45 -1.88 -45.51
N SER A 201 0.58 -3.20 -45.66
CA SER A 201 1.09 -3.79 -46.91
C SER A 201 -0.07 -3.99 -47.89
N ASN A 202 0.07 -3.32 -49.04
CA ASN A 202 -0.84 -3.33 -50.16
C ASN A 202 -1.03 -4.73 -50.77
N GLY A 203 -2.25 -5.01 -51.21
CA GLY A 203 -2.59 -6.23 -51.94
C GLY A 203 -2.20 -6.23 -53.43
N ARG A 204 -2.44 -7.42 -54.03
CA ARG A 204 -2.37 -7.85 -55.45
C ARG A 204 -0.95 -8.18 -55.98
N THR A 205 -0.66 -9.29 -56.67
CA THR A 205 -1.50 -10.18 -57.51
C THR A 205 -0.80 -11.54 -57.79
N THR A 206 -1.59 -12.63 -57.82
CA THR A 206 -1.57 -13.86 -58.69
C THR A 206 -0.30 -14.65 -59.00
N TYR A 207 -0.37 -15.99 -58.87
CA TYR A 207 -0.50 -17.08 -59.89
C TYR A 207 -0.23 -18.42 -59.17
N ALA A 208 -0.66 -19.64 -59.54
CA ALA A 208 -1.80 -20.23 -60.24
C ALA A 208 -1.68 -21.76 -60.05
N ARG A 209 -2.82 -22.48 -59.93
CA ARG A 209 -3.08 -23.92 -60.23
C ARG A 209 -2.28 -24.98 -59.42
N ALA A 210 -2.78 -26.18 -59.09
CA ALA A 210 -3.82 -27.03 -59.69
C ALA A 210 -4.25 -28.16 -58.72
N GLY A 211 -5.48 -28.67 -58.93
CA GLY A 211 -5.92 -30.03 -58.63
C GLY A 211 -6.18 -30.35 -57.16
N ALA A 212 -7.12 -31.19 -56.75
CA ALA A 212 -8.11 -32.04 -57.40
C ALA A 212 -9.04 -32.52 -56.23
N VAL A 213 -10.36 -32.44 -56.37
CA VAL A 213 -11.27 -33.59 -56.55
C VAL A 213 -11.80 -34.25 -55.25
N ASN A 214 -13.12 -34.08 -55.07
CA ASN A 214 -14.18 -34.97 -54.56
C ASN A 214 -14.32 -35.43 -53.10
N GLY A 215 -15.60 -35.43 -52.68
CA GLY A 215 -16.22 -36.40 -51.75
C GLY A 215 -16.65 -35.78 -50.41
N SER A 216 -17.85 -35.22 -50.22
CA SER A 216 -19.18 -35.84 -50.08
C SER A 216 -19.44 -36.59 -48.75
N VAL A 217 -20.53 -36.18 -48.06
CA VAL A 217 -21.36 -36.92 -47.07
C VAL A 217 -20.71 -37.14 -45.70
N GLY A 218 -21.36 -36.97 -44.52
CA GLY A 218 -22.73 -36.72 -44.06
C GLY A 218 -22.65 -36.48 -42.53
N GLN A 219 -23.47 -35.59 -41.95
CA GLN A 219 -24.73 -35.87 -41.24
C GLN A 219 -24.63 -36.64 -39.90
N THR A 220 -25.40 -36.16 -38.92
CA THR A 220 -25.93 -36.75 -37.65
C THR A 220 -25.24 -36.31 -36.34
N ASN A 221 -25.95 -35.51 -35.51
CA ASN A 221 -26.84 -35.85 -34.37
C ASN A 221 -26.08 -36.44 -33.18
N GLY A 222 -26.27 -36.07 -31.91
CA GLY A 222 -27.30 -35.31 -31.20
C GLY A 222 -27.40 -35.89 -29.77
N ASN A 223 -27.83 -35.06 -28.79
CA ASN A 223 -28.33 -35.41 -27.43
C ASN A 223 -27.41 -36.22 -26.48
N GLY A 224 -27.45 -36.07 -25.16
CA GLY A 224 -28.29 -35.30 -24.25
C GLY A 224 -28.15 -35.86 -22.80
N ASN A 225 -28.47 -35.00 -21.83
CA ASN A 225 -29.06 -35.22 -20.50
C ASN A 225 -28.52 -36.21 -19.45
N GLY A 226 -28.66 -35.76 -18.18
CA GLY A 226 -28.82 -36.56 -16.95
C GLY A 226 -28.06 -35.98 -15.76
N GLN A 227 -28.54 -34.98 -15.01
CA GLN A 227 -29.53 -34.98 -13.90
C GLN A 227 -29.26 -35.88 -12.66
N ALA A 228 -29.65 -35.31 -11.50
CA ALA A 228 -29.95 -35.88 -10.17
C ALA A 228 -28.82 -35.80 -9.11
N ASN A 229 -28.90 -34.98 -8.06
CA ASN A 229 -29.82 -34.85 -6.90
C ASN A 229 -29.24 -35.50 -5.62
N GLY A 230 -29.31 -34.80 -4.49
CA GLY A 230 -29.08 -35.38 -3.16
C GLY A 230 -28.93 -34.35 -2.04
N ALA A 231 -30.05 -33.94 -1.45
CA ALA A 231 -30.12 -33.14 -0.22
C ALA A 231 -29.98 -34.01 1.05
N ARG A 232 -29.49 -33.44 2.17
CA ARG A 232 -30.12 -33.59 3.49
C ARG A 232 -29.55 -32.65 4.56
N ALA A 233 -30.46 -32.18 5.39
CA ALA A 233 -30.31 -31.26 6.50
C ALA A 233 -29.89 -31.95 7.81
N GLY A 234 -29.44 -31.16 8.78
CA GLY A 234 -29.31 -31.54 10.20
C GLY A 234 -28.94 -30.33 11.06
N ALA A 235 -29.76 -30.03 12.07
CA ALA A 235 -29.67 -28.86 12.94
C ALA A 235 -29.20 -29.22 14.37
N ALA A 236 -28.37 -28.33 14.94
CA ALA A 236 -28.26 -27.87 16.36
C ALA A 236 -27.94 -28.90 17.49
N PRO A 237 -27.77 -28.46 18.77
CA PRO A 237 -26.57 -27.82 19.32
C PRO A 237 -26.06 -28.48 20.64
N LEU A 238 -24.86 -28.10 21.11
CA LEU A 238 -24.43 -28.05 22.52
C LEU A 238 -23.37 -26.95 22.68
#